data_AF-A0A8C2QT55-F1
#
_entry.id   AF-A0A8C2QT55-F1
#
_cell.length_a   1.000
_cell.length_b   1.000
_cell.length_c   1.000
_cell.angle_alpha   90.00
_cell.angle_beta   90.00
_cell.angle_gamma   90.00
#
_symmetry.space_group_name_H-M   'P 1'
#
loop_
_entity.id
_entity.type
_entity.pdbx_description
1 polymer ?
#
loop_
_entity_poly.entity_id
_entity_poly.type
_entity_poly.pdbx_seq_one_letter_code
_entity_poly.pdbx_strand_id
1 'polypeptide(L)'
;MVCMTLETSGAEEKGKTAVCSDTVNMEWADVNRPGASIRTCRSTKLERHRGMQTGLPQSKTVSTRKIMSATVSSFCLPSSLLMSIILKVASDSPTSMTGRGGYGATALNMKRDPLHVKIKGEEFPLTLGRDVSGVVMECGLDVRYFKPGDEVWAAVPPWKQGTLSEFVVVSGNEVSHKPRSLTHTQAASLPYVALTAWSAINKVGGLNDRNCTGKRVLILGASGGVGTFAIQVMKAWDAHVTAVCSQDASELVRKLGADDVIDYKSGNVEEQLKSSKPFDFILDNVGGATETWALNFLKKWSGATYVTLVTPFLLNMDRLGIADGMLQTGVTVGSKTLKHFWQGVHYRWAFFMASGPCLDDIAELVEAGKIQPVIERTFPFSKVPEAFLKVERGHARGKTVINVV
;
A
#
# COMPACT_ATOMS: atom_id res chain seq x y z
N MET A 1 -11.06 -40.59 47.98
CA MET A 1 -9.97 -41.55 48.26
C MET A 1 -9.07 -41.55 47.04
N VAL A 2 -7.85 -41.02 47.01
CA VAL A 2 -6.80 -40.65 47.98
C VAL A 2 -6.07 -39.47 47.30
N CYS A 3 -6.16 -38.22 47.76
CA CYS A 3 -5.37 -37.55 48.81
C CYS A 3 -3.85 -37.83 48.76
N MET A 4 -3.08 -36.93 48.16
CA MET A 4 -1.72 -36.63 48.63
C MET A 4 -1.45 -35.13 48.50
N THR A 5 -1.58 -34.47 49.65
CA THR A 5 -0.97 -33.21 50.05
C THR A 5 0.54 -33.35 50.13
N LEU A 6 1.28 -32.31 49.75
CA LEU A 6 2.59 -31.98 50.31
C LEU A 6 2.73 -30.45 50.29
N GLU A 7 2.71 -29.87 51.48
CA GLU A 7 2.89 -28.45 51.77
C GLU A 7 4.38 -28.08 51.90
N THR A 8 4.68 -26.90 51.36
CA THR A 8 5.63 -25.85 51.81
C THR A 8 7.12 -26.16 52.06
N SER A 9 7.96 -25.40 51.34
CA SER A 9 8.94 -24.52 51.99
C SER A 9 9.13 -23.26 51.14
N GLY A 10 8.86 -22.10 51.75
CA GLY A 10 9.11 -20.80 51.13
C GLY A 10 10.60 -20.49 51.02
N ALA A 11 10.99 -19.89 49.91
CA ALA A 11 12.14 -19.02 49.82
C ALA A 11 11.76 -17.87 48.87
N GLU A 12 11.66 -16.69 49.47
CA GLU A 12 11.44 -15.42 48.82
C GLU A 12 12.71 -15.06 48.04
N GLU A 13 12.65 -15.01 46.71
CA GLU A 13 13.72 -14.34 45.95
C GLU A 13 13.17 -13.53 44.77
N LYS A 14 13.64 -12.29 44.74
CA LYS A 14 13.17 -11.17 43.94
C LYS A 14 13.52 -11.32 42.47
N GLY A 15 12.56 -11.00 41.61
CA GLY A 15 12.80 -10.29 40.35
C GLY A 15 13.46 -11.05 39.21
N LYS A 16 12.64 -11.42 38.21
CA LYS A 16 12.87 -11.22 36.76
C LYS A 16 11.76 -11.96 35.99
N THR A 17 10.84 -11.21 35.38
CA THR A 17 9.97 -11.72 34.32
C THR A 17 10.83 -12.08 33.11
N ALA A 18 11.11 -13.36 32.92
CA ALA A 18 11.70 -13.89 31.71
C ALA A 18 10.62 -13.98 30.61
N VAL A 19 10.84 -13.28 29.50
CA VAL A 19 10.06 -13.45 28.27
C VAL A 19 10.52 -14.77 27.65
N CYS A 20 9.65 -15.80 27.64
CA CYS A 20 9.88 -17.01 26.84
C CYS A 20 9.81 -16.64 25.36
N SER A 21 10.95 -16.73 24.67
CA SER A 21 11.02 -16.76 23.22
C SER A 21 11.31 -18.21 22.83
N ASP A 22 10.25 -19.01 22.72
CA ASP A 22 10.40 -20.39 22.25
C ASP A 22 10.71 -20.37 20.75
N THR A 23 11.97 -20.68 20.44
CA THR A 23 12.45 -20.88 19.07
C THR A 23 12.23 -22.35 18.74
N VAL A 24 11.20 -22.66 17.95
CA VAL A 24 10.97 -24.01 17.43
C VAL A 24 11.76 -24.17 16.13
N ASN A 25 12.92 -24.82 16.20
CA ASN A 25 13.62 -25.32 15.01
C ASN A 25 12.99 -26.67 14.63
N MET A 26 12.20 -26.70 13.55
CA MET A 26 11.81 -27.95 12.89
C MET A 26 12.80 -28.26 11.77
N GLU A 27 13.67 -29.24 11.99
CA GLU A 27 14.37 -29.93 10.90
C GLU A 27 13.40 -30.92 10.26
N TRP A 28 13.19 -30.81 8.94
CA TRP A 28 12.40 -31.77 8.18
C TRP A 28 13.26 -33.02 7.90
N ALA A 29 12.88 -34.14 8.52
CA ALA A 29 13.34 -35.46 8.11
C ALA A 29 12.55 -35.91 6.87
N ASP A 30 13.26 -36.48 5.90
CA ASP A 30 12.74 -37.07 4.66
C ASP A 30 11.49 -37.94 4.92
N VAL A 31 10.35 -37.52 4.37
CA VAL A 31 9.08 -38.24 4.46
C VAL A 31 9.09 -39.41 3.48
N ASN A 32 9.76 -40.50 3.86
CA ASN A 32 9.59 -41.81 3.23
C ASN A 32 10.13 -42.97 4.10
N ARG A 33 9.70 -43.09 5.36
CA ARG A 33 9.73 -44.37 6.12
C ARG A 33 8.61 -44.43 7.18
N PRO A 34 7.86 -45.54 7.32
CA PRO A 34 6.94 -45.72 8.43
C PRO A 34 7.67 -46.23 9.68
N GLY A 35 7.51 -45.52 10.80
CA GLY A 35 7.88 -45.96 12.15
C GLY A 35 9.25 -45.46 12.65
N ALA A 36 9.28 -44.29 13.30
CA ALA A 36 10.36 -43.93 14.23
C ALA A 36 9.86 -42.93 15.30
N SER A 37 10.08 -43.31 16.56
CA SER A 37 9.77 -42.56 17.79
C SER A 37 10.78 -41.46 18.09
N ILE A 38 10.32 -40.33 18.63
CA ILE A 38 11.13 -39.17 19.03
C ILE A 38 12.00 -39.50 20.27
N ARG A 39 13.32 -39.30 20.16
CA ARG A 39 14.24 -39.17 21.31
C ARG A 39 14.83 -37.76 21.33
N THR A 40 14.74 -37.10 22.48
CA THR A 40 15.34 -35.80 22.77
C THR A 40 16.85 -35.93 23.00
N CYS A 41 17.66 -35.05 22.38
CA CYS A 41 19.10 -34.97 22.65
C CYS A 41 19.53 -33.55 23.05
N ARG A 42 20.46 -33.51 24.03
CA ARG A 42 20.92 -32.36 24.82
C ARG A 42 21.82 -31.39 24.05
N SER A 43 21.91 -30.17 24.60
CA SER A 43 22.69 -29.01 24.13
C SER A 43 24.22 -29.21 24.19
N THR A 44 24.92 -28.56 23.25
CA THR A 44 26.38 -28.32 23.32
C THR A 44 26.72 -26.85 23.05
N LYS A 45 27.64 -26.33 23.87
CA LYS A 45 28.16 -24.95 23.96
C LYS A 45 28.81 -24.44 22.66
N LEU A 46 28.65 -23.15 22.37
CA LEU A 46 29.44 -22.40 21.38
C LEU A 46 30.58 -21.63 22.07
N GLU A 47 31.82 -21.81 21.59
CA GLU A 47 33.00 -21.05 21.99
C GLU A 47 33.14 -19.72 21.23
N ARG A 48 33.73 -18.73 21.92
CA ARG A 48 34.03 -17.38 21.42
C ARG A 48 35.35 -17.37 20.64
N HIS A 49 35.37 -16.76 19.46
CA HIS A 49 36.60 -16.21 18.89
C HIS A 49 36.49 -14.69 18.65
N ARG A 50 37.43 -13.96 19.26
CA ARG A 50 37.72 -12.55 19.04
C ARG A 50 38.52 -12.38 17.75
N GLY A 51 38.19 -11.36 16.96
CA GLY A 51 39.01 -10.85 15.86
C GLY A 51 38.55 -9.44 15.51
N MET A 52 39.41 -8.45 15.77
CA MET A 52 39.17 -7.02 15.65
C MET A 52 39.79 -6.53 14.34
N GLN A 53 39.02 -5.87 13.48
CA GLN A 53 39.55 -4.98 12.43
C GLN A 53 38.65 -3.75 12.26
N THR A 54 39.27 -2.59 12.41
CA THR A 54 38.72 -1.24 12.19
C THR A 54 38.74 -0.89 10.71
N GLY A 55 37.62 -0.39 10.17
CA GLY A 55 37.50 0.11 8.80
C GLY A 55 36.27 1.00 8.60
N LEU A 56 36.46 2.09 7.86
CA LEU A 56 35.58 3.22 7.50
C LEU A 56 34.15 2.85 7.00
N PRO A 57 33.19 3.80 6.99
CA PRO A 57 31.76 3.51 6.85
C PRO A 57 31.43 2.88 5.49
N GLN A 58 30.96 1.63 5.52
CA GLN A 58 30.52 0.90 4.34
C GLN A 58 29.22 1.50 3.77
N SER A 59 29.23 1.72 2.46
CA SER A 59 28.08 2.12 1.64
C SER A 59 26.90 1.15 1.80
N LYS A 60 25.69 1.71 1.90
CA LYS A 60 24.42 0.96 1.91
C LYS A 60 24.16 0.31 0.56
N THR A 61 24.76 -0.86 0.32
CA THR A 61 24.43 -1.71 -0.83
C THR A 61 24.15 -3.11 -0.28
N VAL A 62 22.88 -3.42 -0.06
CA VAL A 62 22.46 -4.75 0.39
C VAL A 62 22.60 -5.73 -0.77
N SER A 63 23.58 -6.62 -0.66
CA SER A 63 23.81 -7.74 -1.58
C SER A 63 22.64 -8.74 -1.52
N THR A 64 22.13 -9.13 -2.69
CA THR A 64 20.94 -9.96 -2.93
C THR A 64 21.05 -11.43 -2.50
N ARG A 65 22.14 -11.86 -1.84
CA ARG A 65 22.33 -13.27 -1.44
C ARG A 65 21.63 -13.70 -0.15
N LYS A 66 20.91 -12.82 0.56
CA LYS A 66 20.39 -13.11 1.91
C LYS A 66 18.86 -13.03 2.07
N ILE A 67 18.10 -13.34 1.01
CA ILE A 67 16.62 -13.32 1.02
C ILE A 67 16.00 -14.72 1.32
N MET A 68 16.78 -15.81 1.29
CA MET A 68 16.23 -17.19 1.41
C MET A 68 15.91 -17.69 2.83
N SER A 69 15.96 -16.84 3.86
CA SER A 69 15.54 -17.24 5.21
C SER A 69 14.63 -16.15 5.79
N ALA A 70 13.35 -16.24 5.45
CA ALA A 70 12.31 -15.50 6.13
C ALA A 70 11.71 -16.41 7.21
N THR A 71 11.87 -16.04 8.47
CA THR A 71 11.13 -16.66 9.58
C THR A 71 9.64 -16.49 9.32
N VAL A 72 8.87 -17.58 9.38
CA VAL A 72 7.40 -17.52 9.33
C VAL A 72 6.97 -16.61 10.48
N SER A 73 6.37 -15.46 10.13
CA SER A 73 5.89 -14.52 11.14
C SER A 73 4.82 -15.23 11.98
N SER A 74 4.93 -15.17 13.30
CA SER A 74 3.93 -15.73 14.21
C SER A 74 2.82 -14.70 14.49
N PHE A 75 1.65 -15.16 14.93
CA PHE A 75 0.58 -14.28 15.39
C PHE A 75 1.05 -13.44 16.59
N CYS A 76 1.00 -12.11 16.46
CA CYS A 76 1.18 -11.21 17.60
C CYS A 76 -0.14 -10.67 18.17
N LEU A 77 -1.26 -10.79 17.44
CA LEU A 77 -2.57 -10.30 17.87
C LEU A 77 -3.68 -11.27 17.42
N PRO A 78 -4.75 -11.48 18.22
CA PRO A 78 -5.84 -12.40 17.91
C PRO A 78 -6.72 -11.96 16.73
N SER A 79 -6.71 -10.66 16.40
CA SER A 79 -7.35 -10.05 15.23
C SER A 79 -6.48 -10.05 13.96
N SER A 80 -5.23 -10.54 14.06
CA SER A 80 -4.35 -10.69 12.90
C SER A 80 -4.70 -11.97 12.15
N LEU A 81 -4.75 -11.88 10.83
CA LEU A 81 -4.74 -13.03 9.96
C LEU A 81 -3.29 -13.35 9.64
N LEU A 82 -2.81 -14.53 10.02
CA LEU A 82 -1.64 -15.12 9.36
C LEU A 82 -2.09 -15.59 8.00
N MET A 83 -2.28 -14.60 7.15
CA MET A 83 -2.49 -14.81 5.75
C MET A 83 -1.12 -15.23 5.22
N SER A 84 -0.83 -16.52 5.28
CA SER A 84 0.16 -17.11 4.41
C SER A 84 -0.45 -17.08 2.99
N ILE A 85 -0.76 -15.89 2.47
CA ILE A 85 -1.14 -15.71 1.08
C ILE A 85 0.02 -16.28 0.31
N ILE A 86 -0.18 -17.43 -0.34
CA ILE A 86 0.67 -17.85 -1.46
C ILE A 86 0.59 -16.67 -2.40
N LEU A 87 1.59 -15.81 -2.29
CA LEU A 87 1.68 -14.61 -3.07
C LEU A 87 1.80 -15.15 -4.48
N LYS A 88 0.70 -15.09 -5.21
CA LYS A 88 0.78 -15.35 -6.64
C LYS A 88 1.30 -14.09 -7.26
N VAL A 89 0.91 -12.90 -6.76
CA VAL A 89 1.32 -11.62 -7.33
C VAL A 89 1.37 -10.42 -6.35
N ALA A 90 2.38 -9.53 -6.49
CA ALA A 90 2.45 -8.19 -5.85
C ALA A 90 2.61 -7.07 -6.91
N SER A 91 2.09 -5.87 -6.69
CA SER A 91 2.33 -4.72 -7.59
C SER A 91 3.25 -3.68 -6.97
N ASP A 92 4.17 -3.17 -7.77
CA ASP A 92 5.06 -2.09 -7.38
C ASP A 92 4.36 -0.74 -7.56
N SER A 93 4.55 0.15 -6.59
CA SER A 93 3.96 1.48 -6.55
C SER A 93 5.08 2.51 -6.33
N PRO A 94 4.96 3.76 -6.80
CA PRO A 94 5.94 4.80 -6.51
C PRO A 94 6.29 4.91 -5.02
N THR A 95 5.34 4.60 -4.14
CA THR A 95 5.54 4.55 -2.68
C THR A 95 6.57 3.50 -2.22
N SER A 96 6.63 2.31 -2.82
CA SER A 96 7.65 1.29 -2.49
C SER A 96 9.03 1.73 -2.94
N MET A 97 9.12 2.43 -4.07
CA MET A 97 10.36 3.02 -4.56
C MET A 97 10.88 4.13 -3.63
N THR A 98 10.03 5.11 -3.30
CA THR A 98 10.42 6.19 -2.41
C THR A 98 10.76 5.64 -1.02
N GLY A 99 10.04 4.61 -0.55
CA GLY A 99 10.36 3.90 0.69
C GLY A 99 11.76 3.27 0.69
N ARG A 100 12.21 2.69 -0.44
CA ARG A 100 13.61 2.22 -0.60
C ARG A 100 14.62 3.36 -0.47
N GLY A 101 14.27 4.55 -0.95
CA GLY A 101 15.06 5.77 -0.80
C GLY A 101 15.02 6.39 0.61
N GLY A 102 14.28 5.80 1.56
CA GLY A 102 14.12 6.31 2.93
C GLY A 102 13.02 7.36 3.08
N TYR A 103 12.20 7.59 2.07
CA TYR A 103 11.08 8.53 2.13
C TYR A 103 10.03 8.09 3.15
N GLY A 104 9.61 9.03 3.99
CA GLY A 104 8.67 8.86 5.09
C GLY A 104 9.21 8.02 6.24
N ALA A 105 10.52 7.68 6.27
CA ALA A 105 11.07 6.80 7.29
C ALA A 105 10.81 7.31 8.70
N THR A 106 10.93 8.63 8.92
CA THR A 106 10.69 9.26 10.23
C THR A 106 9.26 9.01 10.72
N ALA A 107 8.27 9.30 9.87
CA ALA A 107 6.84 9.13 10.21
C ALA A 107 6.43 7.66 10.31
N LEU A 108 6.94 6.81 9.41
CA LEU A 108 6.63 5.38 9.40
C LEU A 108 7.25 4.64 10.57
N ASN A 109 8.45 5.03 11.02
CA ASN A 109 9.06 4.44 12.22
C ASN A 109 8.29 4.83 13.48
N MET A 110 7.77 6.06 13.58
CA MET A 110 6.84 6.44 14.65
C MET A 110 5.57 5.57 14.66
N LYS A 111 5.06 5.17 13.50
CA LYS A 111 3.92 4.24 13.40
C LYS A 111 4.29 2.80 13.74
N ARG A 112 5.50 2.35 13.41
CA ARG A 112 6.02 1.00 13.73
C ARG A 112 6.33 0.81 15.21
N ASP A 113 6.61 1.90 15.89
CA ASP A 113 6.96 1.92 17.30
C ASP A 113 6.37 3.14 18.02
N PRO A 114 5.06 3.10 18.33
CA PRO A 114 4.38 4.21 19.01
C PRO A 114 4.92 4.49 20.42
N LEU A 115 5.54 3.50 21.05
CA LEU A 115 6.10 3.59 22.41
C LEU A 115 7.57 4.00 22.43
N HIS A 116 8.21 4.10 21.28
CA HIS A 116 9.63 4.44 21.13
C HIS A 116 10.56 3.50 21.94
N VAL A 117 10.23 2.21 21.99
CA VAL A 117 11.00 1.18 22.70
C VAL A 117 12.02 0.47 21.83
N LYS A 118 11.93 0.64 20.50
CA LYS A 118 12.81 0.02 19.50
C LYS A 118 14.03 0.90 19.23
N ILE A 119 15.16 0.26 18.99
CA ILE A 119 16.40 0.91 18.59
C ILE A 119 16.31 1.33 17.11
N LYS A 120 16.96 2.45 16.76
CA LYS A 120 17.03 2.93 15.37
C LYS A 120 17.60 1.85 14.45
N GLY A 121 16.91 1.55 13.35
CA GLY A 121 17.31 0.53 12.38
C GLY A 121 16.62 -0.83 12.59
N GLU A 122 15.81 -0.99 13.64
CA GLU A 122 15.02 -2.22 13.87
C GLU A 122 13.91 -2.45 12.82
N GLU A 123 13.63 -1.49 11.95
CA GLU A 123 12.79 -1.73 10.78
C GLU A 123 13.44 -2.68 9.76
N PHE A 124 14.76 -2.89 9.84
CA PHE A 124 15.49 -3.77 8.93
C PHE A 124 15.68 -5.18 9.52
N PRO A 125 15.52 -6.25 8.71
CA PRO A 125 15.18 -6.24 7.27
C PRO A 125 13.72 -5.86 6.98
N LEU A 126 13.53 -4.96 5.99
CA LEU A 126 12.22 -4.43 5.61
C LEU A 126 11.76 -5.03 4.28
N THR A 127 10.61 -5.71 4.29
CA THR A 127 9.95 -6.21 3.07
C THR A 127 9.07 -5.11 2.47
N LEU A 128 9.27 -4.82 1.18
CA LEU A 128 8.48 -3.84 0.42
C LEU A 128 7.28 -4.49 -0.29
N GLY A 129 6.54 -3.72 -1.08
CA GLY A 129 5.30 -4.17 -1.76
C GLY A 129 4.07 -3.96 -0.89
N ARG A 130 3.01 -3.38 -1.47
CA ARG A 130 1.77 -3.02 -0.77
C ARG A 130 0.56 -3.81 -1.24
N ASP A 131 0.56 -4.26 -2.49
CA ASP A 131 -0.54 -5.02 -3.09
C ASP A 131 -0.34 -6.52 -2.91
N VAL A 132 -1.43 -7.24 -2.65
CA VAL A 132 -1.45 -8.72 -2.65
C VAL A 132 -2.75 -9.26 -3.24
N SER A 133 -2.63 -10.35 -4.00
CA SER A 133 -3.72 -11.30 -4.22
C SER A 133 -3.23 -12.73 -4.07
N GLY A 134 -4.00 -13.56 -3.37
CA GLY A 134 -3.72 -14.98 -3.19
C GLY A 134 -4.70 -15.65 -2.24
N VAL A 135 -4.25 -16.59 -1.40
CA VAL A 135 -5.14 -17.53 -0.68
C VAL A 135 -4.92 -17.48 0.83
N VAL A 136 -5.97 -17.41 1.63
CA VAL A 136 -5.89 -17.47 3.10
C VAL A 136 -5.35 -18.83 3.53
N MET A 137 -4.34 -18.86 4.41
CA MET A 137 -3.78 -20.10 4.92
C MET A 137 -4.11 -20.33 6.39
N GLU A 138 -4.10 -19.28 7.22
CA GLU A 138 -4.50 -19.38 8.61
C GLU A 138 -5.24 -18.12 9.05
N CYS A 139 -6.01 -18.23 10.13
CA CYS A 139 -6.83 -17.15 10.67
C CYS A 139 -6.65 -17.08 12.19
N GLY A 140 -6.53 -15.86 12.71
CA GLY A 140 -6.63 -15.62 14.15
C GLY A 140 -8.04 -15.93 14.65
N LEU A 141 -8.17 -16.22 15.95
CA LEU A 141 -9.42 -16.69 16.56
C LEU A 141 -10.59 -15.71 16.43
N ASP A 142 -10.30 -14.40 16.29
CA ASP A 142 -11.32 -13.36 16.18
C ASP A 142 -11.84 -13.14 14.75
N VAL A 143 -11.23 -13.80 13.76
CA VAL A 143 -11.60 -13.62 12.35
C VAL A 143 -12.84 -14.46 12.05
N ARG A 144 -13.89 -13.79 11.55
CA ARG A 144 -15.21 -14.41 11.32
C ARG A 144 -15.57 -14.62 9.86
N TYR A 145 -15.11 -13.74 8.98
CA TYR A 145 -15.57 -13.68 7.58
C TYR A 145 -14.62 -14.34 6.58
N PHE A 146 -13.45 -14.81 7.05
CA PHE A 146 -12.46 -15.48 6.23
C PHE A 146 -12.08 -16.82 6.85
N LYS A 147 -11.77 -17.80 6.01
CA LYS A 147 -11.26 -19.12 6.42
C LYS A 147 -10.12 -19.57 5.50
N PRO A 148 -9.29 -20.53 5.95
CA PRO A 148 -8.28 -21.15 5.10
C PRO A 148 -8.87 -21.63 3.77
N GLY A 149 -8.18 -21.36 2.66
CA GLY A 149 -8.59 -21.67 1.29
C GLY A 149 -9.32 -20.53 0.56
N ASP A 150 -9.74 -19.46 1.25
CA ASP A 150 -10.41 -18.34 0.58
C ASP A 150 -9.46 -17.53 -0.32
N GLU A 151 -9.91 -17.19 -1.53
CA GLU A 151 -9.18 -16.27 -2.41
C GLU A 151 -9.45 -14.81 -2.02
N VAL A 152 -8.38 -14.07 -1.78
CA VAL A 152 -8.42 -12.72 -1.19
C VAL A 152 -7.47 -11.76 -1.89
N TRP A 153 -7.71 -10.49 -1.65
CA TRP A 153 -6.80 -9.39 -1.99
C TRP A 153 -6.77 -8.34 -0.88
N ALA A 154 -5.67 -7.59 -0.80
CA ALA A 154 -5.50 -6.55 0.20
C ALA A 154 -4.49 -5.49 -0.26
N ALA A 155 -4.57 -4.31 0.35
CA ALA A 155 -3.52 -3.30 0.29
C ALA A 155 -2.95 -3.08 1.70
N VAL A 156 -1.68 -3.40 1.89
CA VAL A 156 -1.02 -3.38 3.19
C VAL A 156 -0.56 -1.95 3.53
N PRO A 157 -0.85 -1.43 4.74
CA PRO A 157 -0.35 -0.14 5.18
C PRO A 157 1.17 -0.01 5.12
N PRO A 158 1.70 1.19 4.82
CA PRO A 158 3.12 1.38 4.57
C PRO A 158 4.04 1.13 5.78
N TRP A 159 3.49 1.17 7.00
CA TRP A 159 4.25 0.89 8.23
C TRP A 159 4.38 -0.62 8.54
N LYS A 160 3.58 -1.49 7.94
CA LYS A 160 3.69 -2.96 8.11
C LYS A 160 4.75 -3.57 7.17
N GLN A 161 5.14 -4.82 7.45
CA GLN A 161 5.92 -5.62 6.50
C GLN A 161 5.12 -5.86 5.22
N GLY A 162 5.82 -5.83 4.09
CA GLY A 162 5.22 -5.83 2.76
C GLY A 162 4.89 -7.19 2.17
N THR A 163 4.51 -7.14 0.89
CA THR A 163 3.98 -8.25 0.10
C THR A 163 4.98 -8.83 -0.90
N LEU A 164 6.24 -8.38 -0.94
CA LEU A 164 7.30 -9.00 -1.74
C LEU A 164 7.98 -10.14 -0.95
N SER A 165 7.18 -11.13 -0.58
CA SER A 165 7.56 -12.31 0.20
C SER A 165 6.68 -13.49 -0.22
N GLU A 166 6.92 -14.71 0.27
CA GLU A 166 5.99 -15.82 -0.01
C GLU A 166 4.69 -15.72 0.79
N PHE A 167 4.71 -15.02 1.93
CA PHE A 167 3.61 -14.88 2.89
C PHE A 167 3.52 -13.45 3.44
N VAL A 168 2.32 -12.99 3.84
CA VAL A 168 2.13 -11.64 4.41
C VAL A 168 0.98 -11.57 5.44
N VAL A 169 1.30 -11.10 6.65
CA VAL A 169 0.29 -10.90 7.71
C VAL A 169 -0.49 -9.62 7.45
N VAL A 170 -1.82 -9.73 7.40
CA VAL A 170 -2.74 -8.59 7.25
C VAL A 170 -3.81 -8.63 8.33
N SER A 171 -4.43 -7.49 8.62
CA SER A 171 -5.56 -7.44 9.56
C SER A 171 -6.87 -7.75 8.84
N GLY A 172 -7.84 -8.37 9.53
CA GLY A 172 -9.14 -8.74 8.95
C GLY A 172 -9.94 -7.58 8.33
N ASN A 173 -9.68 -6.36 8.78
CA ASN A 173 -10.28 -5.13 8.26
C ASN A 173 -9.56 -4.53 7.04
N GLU A 174 -8.42 -5.09 6.62
CA GLU A 174 -7.62 -4.66 5.46
C GLU A 174 -7.79 -5.58 4.25
N VAL A 175 -8.43 -6.74 4.45
CA VAL A 175 -8.61 -7.79 3.44
C VAL A 175 -10.05 -7.83 2.94
N SER A 176 -10.20 -8.23 1.68
CA SER A 176 -11.47 -8.49 1.01
C SER A 176 -11.36 -9.78 0.19
N HIS A 177 -12.49 -10.37 -0.16
CA HIS A 177 -12.50 -11.43 -1.17
C HIS A 177 -12.13 -10.84 -2.53
N LYS A 178 -11.22 -11.50 -3.25
CA LYS A 178 -10.82 -11.01 -4.57
C LYS A 178 -12.00 -11.19 -5.57
N PRO A 179 -12.14 -10.35 -6.60
CA PRO A 179 -13.11 -10.57 -7.67
C PRO A 179 -12.88 -11.91 -8.36
N ARG A 180 -13.91 -12.75 -8.46
CA ARG A 180 -13.87 -14.09 -9.07
C ARG A 180 -13.55 -14.02 -10.56
N SER A 181 -14.00 -12.98 -11.26
CA SER A 181 -13.71 -12.74 -12.69
C SER A 181 -12.24 -12.49 -13.02
N LEU A 182 -11.40 -12.13 -12.04
CA LEU A 182 -9.99 -11.83 -12.29
C LEU A 182 -9.08 -13.03 -12.05
N THR A 183 -7.90 -13.04 -12.65
CA THR A 183 -6.77 -13.85 -12.15
C THR A 183 -6.13 -13.18 -10.93
N HIS A 184 -5.27 -13.87 -10.18
CA HIS A 184 -4.50 -13.22 -9.11
C HIS A 184 -3.57 -12.13 -9.64
N THR A 185 -3.00 -12.32 -10.84
CA THR A 185 -2.17 -11.32 -11.50
C THR A 185 -2.91 -10.03 -11.78
N GLN A 186 -4.13 -10.16 -12.30
CA GLN A 186 -5.03 -9.04 -12.52
C GLN A 186 -5.46 -8.38 -11.21
N ALA A 187 -5.90 -9.17 -10.23
CA ALA A 187 -6.38 -8.66 -8.95
C ALA A 187 -5.28 -7.91 -8.18
N ALA A 188 -4.05 -8.40 -8.15
CA ALA A 188 -2.95 -7.75 -7.45
C ALA A 188 -2.52 -6.39 -8.05
N SER A 189 -3.03 -6.02 -9.23
CA SER A 189 -2.76 -4.71 -9.83
C SER A 189 -3.60 -3.56 -9.24
N LEU A 190 -4.67 -3.87 -8.51
CA LEU A 190 -5.72 -2.92 -8.15
C LEU A 190 -5.65 -2.35 -6.71
N PRO A 191 -5.50 -3.14 -5.62
CA PRO A 191 -5.90 -2.72 -4.27
C PRO A 191 -5.39 -1.35 -3.80
N TYR A 192 -4.09 -1.10 -3.90
CA TYR A 192 -3.45 0.11 -3.41
C TYR A 192 -3.87 1.33 -4.23
N VAL A 193 -3.87 1.22 -5.56
CA VAL A 193 -4.25 2.34 -6.44
C VAL A 193 -5.76 2.59 -6.42
N ALA A 194 -6.56 1.53 -6.32
CA ALA A 194 -8.01 1.58 -6.21
C ALA A 194 -8.42 2.25 -4.89
N LEU A 195 -7.87 1.83 -3.75
CA LEU A 195 -8.14 2.47 -2.45
C LEU A 195 -7.60 3.90 -2.37
N THR A 196 -6.51 4.21 -3.06
CA THR A 196 -6.01 5.58 -3.18
C THR A 196 -6.99 6.47 -3.95
N ALA A 197 -7.46 6.00 -5.11
CA ALA A 197 -8.48 6.69 -5.89
C ALA A 197 -9.79 6.81 -5.12
N TRP A 198 -10.26 5.73 -4.50
CA TRP A 198 -11.49 5.68 -3.72
C TRP A 198 -11.46 6.64 -2.53
N SER A 199 -10.34 6.72 -1.83
CA SER A 199 -10.13 7.70 -0.76
C SER A 199 -10.27 9.13 -1.29
N ALA A 200 -9.58 9.45 -2.40
CA ALA A 200 -9.63 10.79 -2.99
C ALA A 200 -11.02 11.17 -3.51
N ILE A 201 -11.68 10.25 -4.19
CA ILE A 201 -12.93 10.47 -4.91
C ILE A 201 -14.13 10.38 -3.96
N ASN A 202 -14.25 9.25 -3.25
CA ASN A 202 -15.44 8.94 -2.44
C ASN A 202 -15.34 9.54 -1.05
N LYS A 203 -14.25 9.28 -0.32
CA LYS A 203 -14.14 9.68 1.08
C LYS A 203 -13.85 11.17 1.24
N VAL A 204 -12.90 11.70 0.47
CA VAL A 204 -12.48 13.11 0.54
C VAL A 204 -13.30 13.98 -0.41
N GLY A 205 -13.52 13.53 -1.64
CA GLY A 205 -14.28 14.26 -2.66
C GLY A 205 -15.80 14.19 -2.50
N GLY A 206 -16.30 13.23 -1.72
CA GLY A 206 -17.74 13.05 -1.49
C GLY A 206 -18.51 12.53 -2.72
N LEU A 207 -17.81 12.02 -3.74
CA LEU A 207 -18.41 11.52 -4.97
C LEU A 207 -18.79 10.04 -4.86
N ASN A 208 -19.97 9.68 -5.34
CA ASN A 208 -20.49 8.31 -5.33
C ASN A 208 -21.43 8.05 -6.50
N ASP A 209 -21.87 6.81 -6.62
CA ASP A 209 -22.83 6.30 -7.62
C ASP A 209 -24.13 7.11 -7.72
N ARG A 210 -24.52 7.83 -6.67
CA ARG A 210 -25.79 8.60 -6.63
C ARG A 210 -25.65 10.07 -7.01
N ASN A 211 -24.43 10.62 -7.05
CA ASN A 211 -24.23 12.07 -7.17
C ASN A 211 -23.23 12.50 -8.25
N CYS A 212 -22.87 11.59 -9.16
CA CYS A 212 -21.89 11.85 -10.22
C CYS A 212 -22.52 12.10 -11.60
N THR A 213 -23.77 11.69 -11.85
CA THR A 213 -24.47 11.89 -13.12
C THR A 213 -24.35 13.34 -13.62
N GLY A 214 -23.75 13.51 -14.79
CA GLY A 214 -23.57 14.81 -15.43
C GLY A 214 -22.48 15.72 -14.82
N LYS A 215 -21.79 15.29 -13.76
CA LYS A 215 -20.64 16.03 -13.22
C LYS A 215 -19.44 15.96 -14.15
N ARG A 216 -18.71 17.06 -14.28
CA ARG A 216 -17.48 17.15 -15.06
C ARG A 216 -16.27 16.94 -14.17
N VAL A 217 -15.47 15.94 -14.50
CA VAL A 217 -14.30 15.51 -13.74
C VAL A 217 -13.05 15.67 -14.57
N LEU A 218 -12.03 16.33 -14.03
CA LEU A 218 -10.70 16.42 -14.63
C LEU A 218 -9.74 15.51 -13.87
N ILE A 219 -9.02 14.64 -14.57
CA ILE A 219 -8.00 13.76 -13.98
C ILE A 219 -6.63 14.16 -14.53
N LEU A 220 -5.80 14.74 -13.67
CA LEU A 220 -4.40 15.06 -13.98
C LEU A 220 -3.53 13.83 -13.67
N GLY A 221 -2.73 13.39 -14.65
CA GLY A 221 -1.93 12.16 -14.53
C GLY A 221 -2.74 10.89 -14.80
N ALA A 222 -3.61 10.93 -15.82
CA ALA A 222 -4.64 9.93 -16.04
C ALA A 222 -4.14 8.54 -16.51
N SER A 223 -2.92 8.42 -17.03
CA SER A 223 -2.40 7.17 -17.61
C SER A 223 -1.73 6.21 -16.62
N GLY A 224 -1.52 6.64 -15.37
CA GLY A 224 -0.89 5.83 -14.34
C GLY A 224 -1.86 4.87 -13.64
N GLY A 225 -1.37 4.16 -12.62
CA GLY A 225 -2.19 3.21 -11.85
C GLY A 225 -3.45 3.82 -11.23
N VAL A 226 -3.32 4.95 -10.53
CA VAL A 226 -4.48 5.65 -9.93
C VAL A 226 -5.39 6.24 -11.02
N GLY A 227 -4.80 6.90 -12.02
CA GLY A 227 -5.55 7.56 -13.09
C GLY A 227 -6.41 6.59 -13.91
N THR A 228 -5.84 5.44 -14.30
CA THR A 228 -6.57 4.43 -15.07
C THR A 228 -7.74 3.80 -14.31
N PHE A 229 -7.62 3.64 -12.98
CA PHE A 229 -8.75 3.26 -12.13
C PHE A 229 -9.77 4.42 -11.99
N ALA A 230 -9.28 5.64 -11.76
CA ALA A 230 -10.11 6.82 -11.54
C ALA A 230 -11.02 7.16 -12.74
N ILE A 231 -10.53 6.99 -13.98
CA ILE A 231 -11.38 7.14 -15.18
C ILE A 231 -12.57 6.18 -15.09
N GLN A 232 -12.30 4.90 -14.86
CA GLN A 232 -13.31 3.84 -14.92
C GLN A 232 -14.37 4.00 -13.84
N VAL A 233 -13.99 4.27 -12.58
CA VAL A 233 -14.96 4.46 -11.49
C VAL A 233 -15.83 5.70 -11.74
N MET A 234 -15.29 6.78 -12.29
CA MET A 234 -16.06 7.97 -12.63
C MET A 234 -17.05 7.71 -13.76
N LYS A 235 -16.65 6.94 -14.77
CA LYS A 235 -17.56 6.52 -15.85
C LYS A 235 -18.60 5.52 -15.35
N ALA A 236 -18.26 4.64 -14.41
CA ALA A 236 -19.20 3.73 -13.78
C ALA A 236 -20.32 4.49 -13.03
N TRP A 237 -20.03 5.70 -12.55
CA TRP A 237 -20.97 6.59 -11.88
C TRP A 237 -21.50 7.71 -12.80
N ASP A 238 -21.40 7.54 -14.12
CA ASP A 238 -21.99 8.41 -15.13
C ASP A 238 -21.49 9.88 -15.11
N ALA A 239 -20.24 10.07 -14.68
CA ALA A 239 -19.56 11.36 -14.82
C ALA A 239 -19.00 11.56 -16.25
N HIS A 240 -18.83 12.82 -16.63
CA HIS A 240 -18.06 13.23 -17.80
C HIS A 240 -16.59 13.40 -17.41
N VAL A 241 -15.68 12.64 -18.02
CA VAL A 241 -14.27 12.57 -17.65
C VAL A 241 -13.38 13.21 -18.71
N THR A 242 -12.62 14.21 -18.31
CA THR A 242 -11.52 14.79 -19.08
C THR A 242 -10.20 14.28 -18.50
N ALA A 243 -9.39 13.61 -19.33
CA ALA A 243 -8.12 13.01 -18.93
C ALA A 243 -6.93 13.84 -19.45
N VAL A 244 -5.99 14.19 -18.58
CA VAL A 244 -4.72 14.82 -18.98
C VAL A 244 -3.58 13.80 -18.87
N CYS A 245 -2.93 13.49 -19.99
CA CYS A 245 -1.85 12.51 -20.09
C CYS A 245 -0.89 12.85 -21.24
N SER A 246 0.15 12.05 -21.46
CA SER A 246 0.96 12.18 -22.69
C SER A 246 0.17 11.69 -23.91
N GLN A 247 0.48 12.22 -25.09
CA GLN A 247 -0.17 11.83 -26.35
C GLN A 247 -0.19 10.31 -26.60
N ASP A 248 0.89 9.61 -26.29
CA ASP A 248 1.02 8.16 -26.50
C ASP A 248 0.13 7.32 -25.55
N ALA A 249 -0.41 7.92 -24.49
CA ALA A 249 -1.38 7.29 -23.60
C ALA A 249 -2.84 7.59 -23.97
N SER A 250 -3.09 8.44 -24.97
CA SER A 250 -4.43 8.93 -25.30
C SER A 250 -5.40 7.81 -25.68
N GLU A 251 -4.97 6.85 -26.49
CA GLU A 251 -5.79 5.72 -26.90
C GLU A 251 -6.18 4.84 -25.70
N LEU A 252 -5.23 4.61 -24.78
CA LEU A 252 -5.48 3.85 -23.56
C LEU A 252 -6.57 4.51 -22.72
N VAL A 253 -6.44 5.81 -22.42
CA VAL A 253 -7.41 6.50 -21.56
C VAL A 253 -8.79 6.64 -22.23
N ARG A 254 -8.86 6.76 -23.56
CA ARG A 254 -10.13 6.73 -24.31
C ARG A 254 -10.81 5.37 -24.23
N LYS A 255 -10.06 4.28 -24.38
CA LYS A 255 -10.59 2.90 -24.22
C LYS A 255 -11.13 2.65 -22.81
N LEU A 256 -10.59 3.32 -21.80
CA LEU A 256 -11.07 3.27 -20.42
C LEU A 256 -12.32 4.14 -20.17
N GLY A 257 -12.73 4.95 -21.16
CA GLY A 257 -13.95 5.74 -21.13
C GLY A 257 -13.76 7.24 -20.92
N ALA A 258 -12.53 7.78 -21.03
CA ALA A 258 -12.35 9.24 -21.02
C ALA A 258 -13.04 9.88 -22.24
N ASP A 259 -13.92 10.85 -21.98
CA ASP A 259 -14.67 11.57 -23.00
C ASP A 259 -13.75 12.55 -23.75
N ASP A 260 -13.02 13.36 -22.99
CA ASP A 260 -12.03 14.30 -23.49
C ASP A 260 -10.62 13.86 -23.09
N VAL A 261 -9.64 14.09 -23.96
CA VAL A 261 -8.21 13.84 -23.66
C VAL A 261 -7.38 15.03 -24.08
N ILE A 262 -6.52 15.48 -23.18
CA ILE A 262 -5.60 16.60 -23.38
C ILE A 262 -4.17 16.10 -23.23
N ASP A 263 -3.36 16.32 -24.26
CA ASP A 263 -1.92 16.07 -24.18
C ASP A 263 -1.23 17.20 -23.42
N TYR A 264 -0.62 16.90 -22.28
CA TYR A 264 0.04 17.96 -21.49
C TYR A 264 1.29 18.54 -22.18
N LYS A 265 1.82 17.87 -23.20
CA LYS A 265 3.00 18.30 -23.97
C LYS A 265 2.67 19.14 -25.21
N SER A 266 1.40 19.37 -25.50
CA SER A 266 0.95 20.13 -26.68
C SER A 266 1.30 21.63 -26.63
N GLY A 267 1.63 22.16 -25.45
CA GLY A 267 1.93 23.57 -25.23
C GLY A 267 0.70 24.48 -25.04
N ASN A 268 -0.52 23.95 -25.14
CA ASN A 268 -1.77 24.74 -25.08
C ASN A 268 -2.82 24.19 -24.09
N VAL A 269 -2.38 23.46 -23.06
CA VAL A 269 -3.27 22.82 -22.06
C VAL A 269 -4.26 23.80 -21.45
N GLU A 270 -3.79 24.97 -20.99
CA GLU A 270 -4.68 25.97 -20.38
C GLU A 270 -5.69 26.52 -21.38
N GLU A 271 -5.33 26.70 -22.65
CA GLU A 271 -6.24 27.19 -23.67
C GLU A 271 -7.33 26.17 -23.99
N GLN A 272 -6.96 24.89 -24.09
CA GLN A 272 -7.90 23.79 -24.27
C GLN A 272 -8.86 23.68 -23.09
N LEU A 273 -8.36 23.82 -21.86
CA LEU A 273 -9.20 23.83 -20.65
C LEU A 273 -10.08 25.09 -20.57
N LYS A 274 -9.62 26.26 -21.02
CA LYS A 274 -10.43 27.50 -21.09
C LYS A 274 -11.58 27.37 -22.09
N SER A 275 -11.38 26.63 -23.18
CA SER A 275 -12.43 26.33 -24.15
C SER A 275 -13.46 25.32 -23.64
N SER A 276 -13.15 24.62 -22.55
CA SER A 276 -14.03 23.63 -21.93
C SER A 276 -14.93 24.26 -20.86
N LYS A 277 -16.10 23.64 -20.62
CA LYS A 277 -16.93 23.98 -19.46
C LYS A 277 -16.17 23.66 -18.16
N PRO A 278 -16.33 24.49 -17.10
CA PRO A 278 -15.66 24.30 -15.83
C PRO A 278 -16.01 22.96 -15.16
N PHE A 279 -15.12 22.48 -14.31
CA PHE A 279 -15.20 21.17 -13.67
C PHE A 279 -15.88 21.24 -12.29
N ASP A 280 -16.56 20.16 -11.93
CA ASP A 280 -17.12 19.93 -10.60
C ASP A 280 -16.09 19.30 -9.66
N PHE A 281 -15.14 18.54 -10.24
CA PHE A 281 -14.10 17.84 -9.49
C PHE A 281 -12.79 17.76 -10.27
N ILE A 282 -11.67 17.98 -9.58
CA ILE A 282 -10.33 17.75 -10.11
C ILE A 282 -9.60 16.75 -9.21
N LEU A 283 -9.13 15.65 -9.79
CA LEU A 283 -8.18 14.73 -9.15
C LEU A 283 -6.76 15.02 -9.65
N ASP A 284 -5.89 15.41 -8.73
CA ASP A 284 -4.49 15.70 -9.04
C ASP A 284 -3.53 14.60 -8.55
N ASN A 285 -2.96 13.87 -9.50
CA ASN A 285 -1.92 12.85 -9.28
C ASN A 285 -0.50 13.34 -9.63
N VAL A 286 -0.34 14.59 -10.03
CA VAL A 286 0.92 15.16 -10.53
C VAL A 286 1.51 16.12 -9.50
N GLY A 287 0.69 17.02 -8.96
CA GLY A 287 1.09 18.01 -7.98
C GLY A 287 2.10 19.05 -8.49
N GLY A 288 2.70 19.78 -7.55
CA GLY A 288 3.67 20.82 -7.86
C GLY A 288 3.03 22.02 -8.55
N ALA A 289 3.43 22.30 -9.79
CA ALA A 289 2.96 23.46 -10.55
C ALA A 289 1.49 23.36 -10.98
N THR A 290 0.88 22.17 -10.95
CA THR A 290 -0.54 22.00 -11.29
C THR A 290 -1.47 22.81 -10.40
N GLU A 291 -1.14 22.97 -9.12
CA GLU A 291 -1.94 23.74 -8.16
C GLU A 291 -2.05 25.23 -8.52
N THR A 292 -1.13 25.80 -9.31
CA THR A 292 -1.16 27.23 -9.62
C THR A 292 -2.20 27.57 -10.69
N TRP A 293 -2.56 26.61 -11.55
CA TRP A 293 -3.46 26.83 -12.68
C TRP A 293 -4.71 25.96 -12.65
N ALA A 294 -4.63 24.69 -12.20
CA ALA A 294 -5.73 23.73 -12.32
C ALA A 294 -6.97 24.17 -11.54
N LEU A 295 -6.80 24.77 -10.36
CA LEU A 295 -7.92 25.23 -9.52
C LEU A 295 -8.76 26.33 -10.18
N ASN A 296 -8.21 27.06 -11.15
CA ASN A 296 -8.95 28.10 -11.87
C ASN A 296 -10.04 27.53 -12.79
N PHE A 297 -9.98 26.22 -13.10
CA PHE A 297 -10.93 25.53 -13.97
C PHE A 297 -12.10 24.89 -13.22
N LEU A 298 -12.14 25.00 -11.88
CA LEU A 298 -13.28 24.54 -11.08
C LEU A 298 -14.43 25.55 -11.12
N LYS A 299 -15.67 25.03 -11.04
CA LYS A 299 -16.87 25.85 -10.86
C LYS A 299 -16.86 26.52 -9.49
N LYS A 300 -16.74 27.84 -9.47
CA LYS A 300 -16.77 28.63 -8.22
C LYS A 300 -18.16 28.59 -7.57
N TRP A 301 -18.19 28.61 -6.23
CA TRP A 301 -19.39 28.73 -5.40
C TRP A 301 -20.46 27.64 -5.64
N SER A 302 -20.02 26.45 -6.03
CA SER A 302 -20.90 25.31 -6.35
C SER A 302 -20.63 24.04 -5.53
N GLY A 303 -19.68 24.11 -4.60
CA GLY A 303 -19.15 22.94 -3.89
C GLY A 303 -18.10 22.16 -4.69
N ALA A 304 -17.63 22.71 -5.82
CA ALA A 304 -16.60 22.07 -6.63
C ALA A 304 -15.30 21.86 -5.84
N THR A 305 -14.68 20.70 -6.04
CA THR A 305 -13.62 20.21 -5.15
C THR A 305 -12.37 19.83 -5.94
N TYR A 306 -11.23 20.31 -5.47
CA TYR A 306 -9.89 19.91 -5.88
C TYR A 306 -9.31 18.94 -4.83
N VAL A 307 -8.89 17.76 -5.26
CA VAL A 307 -8.24 16.77 -4.40
C VAL A 307 -6.87 16.41 -4.97
N THR A 308 -5.81 16.60 -4.19
CA THR A 308 -4.45 16.17 -4.56
C THR A 308 -4.01 14.97 -3.73
N LEU A 309 -3.35 14.03 -4.40
CA LEU A 309 -2.67 12.88 -3.80
C LEU A 309 -1.17 13.14 -3.60
N VAL A 310 -0.64 14.23 -4.16
CA VAL A 310 0.78 14.60 -4.09
C VAL A 310 0.95 15.69 -3.04
N THR A 311 1.40 15.29 -1.85
CA THR A 311 1.52 16.19 -0.70
C THR A 311 2.92 16.14 -0.08
N PRO A 312 3.39 17.24 0.52
CA PRO A 312 4.66 17.23 1.24
C PRO A 312 4.57 16.59 2.63
N PHE A 313 3.48 15.89 2.98
CA PHE A 313 3.23 15.39 4.35
C PHE A 313 4.40 14.57 4.92
N LEU A 314 4.80 13.49 4.23
CA LEU A 314 5.93 12.67 4.66
C LEU A 314 7.27 13.39 4.47
N LEU A 315 7.41 14.17 3.40
CA LEU A 315 8.64 14.92 3.10
C LEU A 315 8.99 15.95 4.17
N ASN A 316 7.99 16.66 4.69
CA ASN A 316 8.16 17.65 5.75
C ASN A 316 8.66 16.99 7.03
N MET A 317 8.13 15.82 7.39
CA MET A 317 8.59 15.07 8.56
C MET A 317 10.00 14.48 8.39
N ASP A 318 10.38 14.08 7.18
CA ASP A 318 11.76 13.65 6.91
C ASP A 318 12.76 14.81 7.03
N ARG A 319 12.38 16.01 6.56
CA ARG A 319 13.27 17.18 6.53
C ARG A 319 13.37 17.92 7.85
N LEU A 320 12.25 18.04 8.57
CA LEU A 320 12.12 18.90 9.75
C LEU A 320 11.91 18.09 11.05
N GLY A 321 11.75 16.76 10.96
CA GLY A 321 11.32 15.93 12.08
C GLY A 321 9.80 15.98 12.28
N ILE A 322 9.29 15.15 13.21
CA ILE A 322 7.84 14.95 13.39
C ILE A 322 7.13 16.25 13.78
N ALA A 323 7.60 16.95 14.82
CA ALA A 323 6.91 18.12 15.35
C ALA A 323 6.86 19.29 14.34
N ASP A 324 8.03 19.76 13.90
CA ASP A 324 8.13 20.90 12.98
C ASP A 324 7.60 20.54 11.58
N GLY A 325 7.78 19.29 11.14
CA GLY A 325 7.20 18.79 9.90
C GLY A 325 5.68 18.79 9.92
N MET A 326 5.06 18.39 11.03
CA MET A 326 3.60 18.46 11.23
C MET A 326 3.10 19.90 11.31
N LEU A 327 3.83 20.79 12.00
CA LEU A 327 3.51 22.21 12.06
C LEU A 327 3.53 22.86 10.67
N GLN A 328 4.62 22.68 9.92
CA GLN A 328 4.76 23.17 8.54
C GLN A 328 3.65 22.63 7.63
N THR A 329 3.27 21.37 7.82
CA THR A 329 2.16 20.75 7.10
C THR A 329 0.82 21.38 7.45
N GLY A 330 0.56 21.61 8.74
CA GLY A 330 -0.65 22.29 9.23
C GLY A 330 -0.79 23.71 8.68
N VAL A 331 0.30 24.49 8.69
CA VAL A 331 0.35 25.84 8.09
C VAL A 331 0.05 25.77 6.58
N THR A 332 0.65 24.81 5.88
CA THR A 332 0.45 24.63 4.43
C THR A 332 -1.00 24.28 4.09
N VAL A 333 -1.58 23.30 4.78
CA VAL A 333 -2.97 22.87 4.57
C VAL A 333 -3.94 23.97 4.94
N GLY A 334 -3.75 24.62 6.08
CA GLY A 334 -4.63 25.69 6.57
C GLY A 334 -4.65 26.88 5.62
N SER A 335 -3.47 27.39 5.24
CA SER A 335 -3.35 28.53 4.32
C SER A 335 -3.92 28.23 2.93
N LYS A 336 -3.60 27.06 2.33
CA LYS A 336 -4.15 26.67 1.03
C LYS A 336 -5.67 26.45 1.10
N THR A 337 -6.17 25.80 2.14
CA THR A 337 -7.61 25.56 2.28
C THR A 337 -8.37 26.88 2.41
N LEU A 338 -7.90 27.81 3.26
CA LEU A 338 -8.53 29.11 3.44
C LEU A 338 -8.49 29.96 2.16
N LYS A 339 -7.31 30.03 1.51
CA LYS A 339 -7.12 30.76 0.25
C LYS A 339 -8.13 30.33 -0.81
N HIS A 340 -8.26 29.02 -1.03
CA HIS A 340 -9.13 28.51 -2.10
C HIS A 340 -10.60 28.49 -1.70
N PHE A 341 -10.91 28.35 -0.41
CA PHE A 341 -12.27 28.55 0.10
C PHE A 341 -12.78 29.96 -0.21
N TRP A 342 -11.95 30.99 -0.05
CA TRP A 342 -12.29 32.38 -0.41
C TRP A 342 -12.43 32.59 -1.92
N GLN A 343 -11.87 31.70 -2.74
CA GLN A 343 -12.06 31.69 -4.19
C GLN A 343 -13.29 30.86 -4.61
N GLY A 344 -14.04 30.31 -3.65
CA GLY A 344 -15.28 29.58 -3.86
C GLY A 344 -15.11 28.11 -4.20
N VAL A 345 -13.97 27.49 -3.89
CA VAL A 345 -13.70 26.07 -4.18
C VAL A 345 -13.11 25.34 -2.97
N HIS A 346 -13.30 24.03 -2.90
CA HIS A 346 -12.73 23.22 -1.81
C HIS A 346 -11.37 22.62 -2.22
N TYR A 347 -10.33 22.93 -1.46
CA TYR A 347 -9.01 22.30 -1.60
C TYR A 347 -8.84 21.21 -0.54
N ARG A 348 -8.46 20.00 -0.95
CA ARG A 348 -8.30 18.84 -0.06
C ARG A 348 -7.08 18.00 -0.41
N TRP A 349 -6.53 17.35 0.61
CA TRP A 349 -5.54 16.30 0.47
C TRP A 349 -6.20 14.95 0.70
N ALA A 350 -5.79 13.95 -0.06
CA ALA A 350 -6.21 12.57 0.14
C ALA A 350 -5.00 11.67 0.32
N PHE A 351 -5.22 10.57 1.04
CA PHE A 351 -4.19 9.59 1.34
C PHE A 351 -4.73 8.18 1.13
N PHE A 352 -3.83 7.26 0.82
CA PHE A 352 -4.14 5.83 0.87
C PHE A 352 -4.66 5.44 2.26
N MET A 353 -5.74 4.66 2.28
CA MET A 353 -6.32 4.06 3.48
C MET A 353 -6.62 2.58 3.19
N ALA A 354 -6.03 1.68 3.96
CA ALA A 354 -6.32 0.25 3.84
C ALA A 354 -7.76 -0.01 4.34
N SER A 355 -8.57 -0.71 3.54
CA SER A 355 -9.95 -1.01 3.88
C SER A 355 -10.44 -2.21 3.08
N GLY A 356 -10.69 -3.33 3.77
CA GLY A 356 -11.40 -4.49 3.25
C GLY A 356 -12.79 -4.13 2.74
N PRO A 357 -13.64 -3.43 3.52
CA PRO A 357 -14.97 -3.05 3.06
C PRO A 357 -14.99 -2.22 1.77
N CYS A 358 -14.07 -1.26 1.61
CA CYS A 358 -13.99 -0.52 0.34
C CYS A 358 -13.49 -1.41 -0.82
N LEU A 359 -12.64 -2.40 -0.54
CA LEU A 359 -12.26 -3.38 -1.56
C LEU A 359 -13.41 -4.31 -1.94
N ASP A 360 -14.36 -4.60 -1.04
CA ASP A 360 -15.58 -5.34 -1.39
C ASP A 360 -16.43 -4.53 -2.39
N ASP A 361 -16.67 -3.23 -2.14
CA ASP A 361 -17.37 -2.34 -3.08
C ASP A 361 -16.66 -2.29 -4.45
N ILE A 362 -15.32 -2.22 -4.43
CA ILE A 362 -14.51 -2.21 -5.65
C ILE A 362 -14.61 -3.57 -6.38
N ALA A 363 -14.67 -4.67 -5.63
CA ALA A 363 -14.81 -6.00 -6.21
C ALA A 363 -16.14 -6.14 -6.95
N GLU A 364 -17.23 -5.62 -6.38
CA GLU A 364 -18.53 -5.60 -7.05
C GLU A 364 -18.50 -4.84 -8.38
N LEU A 365 -17.81 -3.69 -8.43
CA LEU A 365 -17.63 -2.92 -9.68
C LEU A 365 -16.81 -3.69 -10.72
N VAL A 366 -15.81 -4.45 -10.30
CA VAL A 366 -15.03 -5.32 -11.19
C VAL A 366 -15.90 -6.46 -11.73
N GLU A 367 -16.66 -7.13 -10.87
CA GLU A 367 -17.55 -8.23 -11.26
C GLU A 367 -18.68 -7.77 -12.18
N ALA A 368 -19.16 -6.54 -12.00
CA ALA A 368 -20.11 -5.89 -12.90
C ALA A 368 -19.50 -5.45 -14.24
N GLY A 369 -18.21 -5.72 -14.48
CA GLY A 369 -17.49 -5.35 -15.70
C GLY A 369 -17.28 -3.84 -15.86
N LYS A 370 -17.42 -3.06 -14.78
CA LYS A 370 -17.26 -1.60 -14.80
C LYS A 370 -15.82 -1.16 -14.62
N ILE A 371 -14.99 -2.02 -14.02
CA ILE A 371 -13.57 -1.77 -13.78
C ILE A 371 -12.77 -2.97 -14.29
N GLN A 372 -11.83 -2.70 -15.19
CA GLN A 372 -10.85 -3.65 -15.68
C GLN A 372 -9.44 -3.32 -15.17
N PRO A 373 -8.61 -4.34 -14.89
CA PRO A 373 -7.21 -4.17 -14.53
C PRO A 373 -6.40 -3.67 -15.74
N VAL A 374 -5.51 -2.69 -15.52
CA VAL A 374 -4.61 -2.18 -16.57
C VAL A 374 -3.17 -2.55 -16.21
N ILE A 375 -2.70 -3.67 -16.76
CA ILE A 375 -1.36 -4.19 -16.51
C ILE A 375 -0.47 -3.86 -17.70
N GLU A 376 0.61 -3.14 -17.44
CA GLU A 376 1.63 -2.82 -18.44
C GLU A 376 2.61 -3.98 -18.62
N ARG A 377 3.06 -4.54 -17.50
CA ARG A 377 4.10 -5.57 -17.50
C ARG A 377 4.05 -6.43 -16.24
N THR A 378 4.31 -7.71 -16.43
CA THR A 378 4.50 -8.70 -15.37
C THR A 378 5.96 -9.12 -15.29
N PHE A 379 6.46 -9.41 -14.08
CA PHE A 379 7.81 -9.94 -13.83
C PHE A 379 7.73 -11.15 -12.89
N PRO A 380 8.58 -12.18 -13.05
CA PRO A 380 8.70 -13.22 -12.03
C PRO A 380 9.39 -12.67 -10.76
N PHE A 381 9.27 -13.36 -9.63
CA PHE A 381 9.84 -12.95 -8.34
C PHE A 381 11.35 -12.73 -8.38
N SER A 382 12.06 -13.56 -9.15
CA SER A 382 13.51 -13.44 -9.36
C SER A 382 13.92 -12.13 -10.04
N LYS A 383 12.97 -11.41 -10.63
CA LYS A 383 13.14 -10.16 -11.39
C LYS A 383 12.53 -8.95 -10.69
N VAL A 384 12.30 -9.02 -9.39
CA VAL A 384 11.87 -7.87 -8.58
C VAL A 384 12.80 -6.65 -8.79
N PRO A 385 14.14 -6.76 -8.76
CA PRO A 385 15.01 -5.60 -8.99
C PRO A 385 14.77 -4.90 -10.34
N GLU A 386 14.58 -5.66 -11.41
CA GLU A 386 14.29 -5.13 -12.74
C GLU A 386 12.92 -4.47 -12.83
N ALA A 387 11.93 -4.99 -12.09
CA ALA A 387 10.62 -4.37 -11.98
C ALA A 387 10.70 -2.99 -11.30
N PHE A 388 11.48 -2.88 -10.21
CA PHE A 388 11.75 -1.60 -9.56
C PHE A 388 12.40 -0.61 -10.54
N LEU A 389 13.45 -1.02 -11.26
CA LEU A 389 14.10 -0.16 -12.26
C LEU A 389 13.14 0.27 -13.39
N LYS A 390 12.20 -0.60 -13.76
CA LYS A 390 11.16 -0.25 -14.73
C LYS A 390 10.24 0.84 -14.20
N VAL A 391 9.81 0.75 -12.94
CA VAL A 391 8.95 1.78 -12.32
C VAL A 391 9.73 3.09 -12.11
N GLU A 392 11.03 3.01 -11.81
CA GLU A 392 11.93 4.17 -11.62
C GLU A 392 12.02 5.05 -12.84
N ARG A 393 12.06 4.43 -14.03
CA ARG A 393 12.10 5.13 -15.31
C ARG A 393 10.83 5.92 -15.62
N GLY A 394 9.77 5.78 -14.81
CA GLY A 394 8.52 6.50 -14.97
C GLY A 394 7.71 6.03 -16.17
N HIS A 395 6.95 6.94 -16.77
CA HIS A 395 6.11 6.69 -17.96
C HIS A 395 5.12 5.53 -17.83
N ALA A 396 4.60 5.29 -16.62
CA ALA A 396 3.64 4.21 -16.38
C ALA A 396 2.41 4.29 -17.30
N ARG A 397 2.00 3.13 -17.84
CA ARG A 397 0.78 2.89 -18.61
C ARG A 397 -0.04 1.82 -17.88
N GLY A 398 -0.66 2.20 -16.77
CA GLY A 398 -1.24 1.26 -15.81
C GLY A 398 -0.22 0.77 -14.79
N LYS A 399 -0.15 -0.55 -14.56
CA LYS A 399 0.54 -1.17 -13.41
C LYS A 399 1.62 -2.18 -13.79
N THR A 400 2.66 -2.23 -12.97
CA THR A 400 3.72 -3.25 -13.01
C THR A 400 3.47 -4.27 -11.92
N VAL A 401 3.58 -5.54 -12.27
CA VAL A 401 3.05 -6.64 -11.48
C VAL A 401 4.13 -7.73 -11.34
N ILE A 402 4.27 -8.34 -10.17
CA ILE A 402 5.30 -9.34 -9.83
C ILE A 402 4.60 -10.66 -9.56
N ASN A 403 4.83 -11.70 -10.34
CA ASN A 403 4.39 -13.05 -10.02
C ASN A 403 5.36 -13.69 -9.03
N VAL A 404 4.86 -14.03 -7.84
CA VAL A 404 5.67 -14.46 -6.70
C VAL A 404 5.82 -15.99 -6.61
N VAL A 405 4.79 -16.76 -7.01
CA VAL A 405 4.81 -18.23 -7.08
C VAL A 405 4.41 -18.71 -8.46
#